data_AF-A0A286YDY3-F1
#
_entry.id   AF-A0A286YDY3-F1
#
_cell.length_a   1.000
_cell.length_b   1.000
_cell.length_c   1.000
_cell.angle_alpha   90.00
_cell.angle_beta   90.00
_cell.angle_gamma   90.00
#
_symmetry.space_group_name_H-M   'P 1'
#
loop_
_entity.id
_entity.type
_entity.pdbx_description
1 polymer ?
#
loop_
_entity_poly.entity_id
_entity_poly.type
_entity_poly.pdbx_seq_one_letter_code
_entity_poly.pdbx_strand_id
1 'polypeptide(L)'
;MSWSPPPVIEPTCDILSEKFHRGQALEALSQAQPVCYTLLDQRYFSGLGNIIKNEALYRARIHPLSLGSCLSSSSREALVDHVVEFSKDWLRDKFQEGSRMRAKLQEGSANQPTWCPPSGWRPQDGQGGVSR
;
A
#
# COMPACT_ATOMS: atom_id res chain seq x y z
N MET A 1 20.09 -10.75 22.32
CA MET A 1 19.27 -9.94 21.40
C MET A 1 17.83 -10.06 21.87
N SER A 2 17.24 -8.99 22.41
CA SER A 2 15.84 -9.00 22.87
C SER A 2 14.92 -8.68 21.69
N TRP A 3 13.94 -9.54 21.44
CA TRP A 3 12.85 -9.25 20.51
C TRP A 3 11.95 -8.19 21.14
N SER A 4 11.93 -7.00 20.57
CA SER A 4 10.92 -5.99 20.88
C SER A 4 9.73 -6.17 19.92
N PRO A 5 8.48 -6.06 20.41
CA PRO A 5 7.34 -6.08 19.52
C PRO A 5 7.42 -4.94 18.51
N PRO A 6 6.89 -5.11 17.29
CA PRO A 6 6.83 -4.04 16.32
C PRO A 6 6.01 -2.87 16.90
N PRO A 7 6.36 -1.63 16.54
CA PRO A 7 5.62 -0.46 17.01
C PRO A 7 4.15 -0.59 16.60
N VAL A 8 3.26 -0.35 17.57
CA VAL A 8 1.82 -0.29 17.32
C VAL A 8 1.56 1.00 16.54
N ILE A 9 0.96 0.88 15.36
CA ILE A 9 0.56 2.05 14.57
C ILE A 9 -0.64 2.69 15.27
N GLU A 10 -0.53 3.96 15.61
CA GLU A 10 -1.64 4.70 16.18
C GLU A 10 -2.67 5.03 15.10
N PRO A 11 -3.98 4.79 15.32
CA PRO A 11 -5.04 5.09 14.36
C PRO A 11 -5.13 6.56 13.94
N THR A 12 -4.50 7.46 14.69
CA THR A 12 -4.39 8.90 14.41
C THR A 12 -3.44 9.21 13.26
N CYS A 13 -2.50 8.31 12.96
CA CYS A 13 -1.48 8.49 11.94
C CYS A 13 -1.78 7.69 10.66
N ASP A 14 -2.79 6.83 10.66
CA ASP A 14 -3.21 6.04 9.49
C ASP A 14 -4.06 6.90 8.55
N ILE A 15 -3.57 7.12 7.33
CA ILE A 15 -4.21 7.98 6.33
C ILE A 15 -5.58 7.48 5.85
N LEU A 16 -5.90 6.21 6.09
CA LEU A 16 -7.17 5.58 5.72
C LEU A 16 -8.11 5.41 6.92
N SER A 17 -7.61 5.62 8.14
CA SER A 17 -8.41 5.57 9.36
C SER A 17 -9.38 6.75 9.44
N GLU A 18 -10.59 6.50 9.93
CA GLU A 18 -11.56 7.55 10.27
C GLU A 18 -11.06 8.47 11.38
N LYS A 19 -10.10 7.99 12.19
CA LYS A 19 -9.49 8.73 13.30
C LYS A 19 -8.24 9.51 12.87
N PHE A 20 -7.93 9.58 11.58
CA PHE A 20 -6.75 10.29 11.07
C PHE A 20 -6.72 11.74 11.55
N HIS A 21 -5.67 12.10 12.30
CA HIS A 21 -5.57 13.39 12.98
C HIS A 21 -5.00 14.45 12.03
N ARG A 22 -5.86 15.00 11.18
CA ARG A 22 -5.49 16.02 10.17
C ARG A 22 -4.70 17.20 10.73
N GLY A 23 -5.02 17.67 11.95
CA GLY A 23 -4.29 18.78 12.58
C GLY A 23 -2.80 18.49 12.80
N GLN A 24 -2.46 17.25 13.17
CA GLN A 24 -1.10 16.80 13.45
C GLN A 24 -0.31 16.67 12.14
N ALA A 25 -0.97 16.18 11.09
CA ALA A 25 -0.42 16.14 9.74
C ALA A 25 -0.12 17.54 9.18
N LEU A 26 -1.04 18.50 9.38
CA LEU A 26 -0.86 19.89 8.96
C LEU A 26 0.25 20.61 9.73
N GLU A 27 0.36 20.33 11.04
CA GLU A 27 1.44 20.83 11.89
C GLU A 27 2.80 20.28 11.44
N ALA A 28 2.89 18.97 11.16
CA ALA A 28 4.10 18.35 10.63
C ALA A 28 4.49 18.93 9.25
N LEU A 29 3.50 19.22 8.40
CA LEU A 29 3.72 19.88 7.10
C LEU A 29 4.06 21.37 7.23
N SER A 30 3.88 22.00 8.39
CA SER A 30 4.24 23.41 8.59
C SER A 30 5.73 23.63 8.86
N GLN A 31 6.47 22.56 9.13
CA GLN A 31 7.88 22.62 9.51
C GLN A 31 8.77 23.07 8.33
N ALA A 32 9.93 23.65 8.65
CA ALA A 32 10.93 24.11 7.69
C ALA A 32 11.75 22.95 7.08
N GLN A 33 11.05 21.98 6.48
CA GLN A 33 11.64 20.83 5.81
C GLN A 33 10.93 20.56 4.47
N PRO A 34 11.60 19.89 3.52
CA PRO A 34 10.97 19.42 2.28
C PRO A 34 9.71 18.60 2.55
N VAL A 35 8.60 18.96 1.91
CA VAL A 35 7.32 18.27 2.10
C VAL A 35 7.37 16.78 1.77
N CYS A 36 8.23 16.37 0.83
CA CYS A 36 8.36 14.96 0.48
C CYS A 36 8.94 14.10 1.62
N TYR A 37 9.72 14.69 2.54
CA TYR A 37 10.22 14.00 3.72
C TYR A 37 9.13 13.84 4.76
N THR A 38 8.36 14.90 5.02
CA THR A 38 7.22 14.84 5.94
C THR A 38 6.18 13.82 5.48
N LEU A 39 5.85 13.77 4.18
CA LEU A 39 4.87 12.83 3.66
C LEU A 39 5.27 11.36 3.84
N LEU A 40 6.57 11.04 3.84
CA LEU A 40 7.04 9.67 4.05
C LEU A 40 7.25 9.31 5.52
N ASP A 41 7.08 10.26 6.43
CA ASP A 41 7.21 10.03 7.86
C ASP A 41 6.00 9.27 8.41
N GLN A 42 6.22 7.99 8.73
CA GLN A 42 5.17 7.09 9.22
C GLN A 42 4.62 7.50 10.60
N ARG A 43 5.26 8.46 11.30
CA ARG A 43 4.72 9.05 12.54
C ARG A 43 3.56 10.00 12.29
N TYR A 44 3.34 10.43 11.04
CA TYR A 44 2.28 11.38 10.68
C TYR A 44 1.43 10.86 9.52
N PHE A 45 2.01 10.10 8.59
CA PHE A 45 1.37 9.58 7.39
C PHE A 45 1.65 8.07 7.23
N SER A 46 1.23 7.27 8.21
CA SER A 46 1.39 5.82 8.13
C SER A 46 0.56 5.23 6.98
N GLY A 47 1.18 4.29 6.25
CA GLY A 47 0.61 3.73 5.02
C GLY A 47 0.91 4.53 3.75
N LEU A 48 1.47 5.73 3.87
CA LEU A 48 1.85 6.56 2.71
C LEU A 48 3.18 6.10 2.12
N GLY A 49 3.15 5.67 0.85
CA GLY A 49 4.32 5.28 0.07
C GLY A 49 4.65 6.22 -1.09
N ASN A 50 5.72 5.92 -1.83
CA ASN A 50 6.20 6.77 -2.92
C ASN A 50 5.15 7.06 -4.02
N ILE A 51 4.28 6.11 -4.33
CA ILE A 51 3.25 6.27 -5.35
C ILE A 51 2.25 7.36 -4.92
N ILE A 52 1.68 7.22 -3.72
CA ILE A 52 0.72 8.18 -3.15
C ILE A 52 1.37 9.55 -3.00
N LYS A 53 2.61 9.60 -2.47
CA LYS A 53 3.38 10.84 -2.33
C LYS A 53 3.49 11.59 -3.66
N ASN A 54 3.93 10.90 -4.71
CA ASN A 54 4.18 11.53 -6.00
C ASN A 54 2.88 12.04 -6.63
N GLU A 55 1.81 11.25 -6.58
CA GLU A 55 0.51 11.64 -7.14
C GLU A 55 -0.10 12.82 -6.39
N ALA A 56 -0.10 12.79 -5.05
CA ALA A 56 -0.65 13.86 -4.24
C ALA A 56 0.11 15.18 -4.46
N LEU A 57 1.44 15.15 -4.52
CA LEU A 57 2.26 16.33 -4.82
C LEU A 57 1.98 16.88 -6.23
N TYR A 58 1.82 15.99 -7.22
CA TYR A 58 1.49 16.38 -8.59
C TYR A 58 0.11 17.07 -8.67
N ARG A 59 -0.92 16.48 -8.04
CA ARG A 59 -2.28 17.07 -7.97
C ARG A 59 -2.28 18.41 -7.27
N ALA A 60 -1.55 18.53 -6.15
CA ALA A 60 -1.40 19.76 -5.40
C ALA A 60 -0.54 20.82 -6.12
N ARG A 61 0.16 20.45 -7.20
CA ARG A 61 1.15 21.28 -7.90
C ARG A 61 2.25 21.81 -6.98
N ILE A 62 2.68 20.98 -6.02
CA ILE A 62 3.71 21.33 -5.05
C ILE A 62 5.00 20.59 -5.42
N HIS A 63 6.10 21.34 -5.56
CA HIS A 63 7.41 20.74 -5.77
C HIS A 63 7.84 19.93 -4.53
N PRO A 64 8.38 18.71 -4.67
CA PRO A 64 8.72 17.85 -3.53
C PRO A 64 9.70 18.48 -2.54
N LEU A 65 10.61 19.33 -3.05
CA LEU A 65 11.60 20.05 -2.23
C LEU A 65 11.12 21.41 -1.70
N SER A 66 9.86 21.79 -1.96
CA SER A 66 9.28 22.97 -1.32
C SER A 66 9.29 22.78 0.20
N LEU A 67 9.73 23.81 0.91
CA LEU A 67 9.68 23.82 2.37
C LEU A 67 8.23 23.94 2.83
N GLY A 68 7.82 23.07 3.75
CA GLY A 68 6.48 23.08 4.33
C GLY A 68 6.09 24.43 4.94
N SER A 69 7.04 25.08 5.60
CA SER A 69 6.90 26.43 6.17
C SER A 69 6.63 27.54 5.14
N CYS A 70 6.99 27.33 3.87
CA CYS A 70 6.74 28.29 2.79
C CYS A 70 5.39 28.06 2.09
N LEU A 71 4.66 27.00 2.43
CA LEU A 71 3.35 26.71 1.88
C LEU A 71 2.25 27.44 2.66
N SER A 72 1.31 28.05 1.93
CA SER A 72 0.08 28.57 2.53
C SER A 72 -0.69 27.46 3.25
N SER A 73 -1.49 27.83 4.26
CA SER A 73 -2.32 26.85 4.98
C SER A 73 -3.27 26.11 4.04
N SER A 74 -3.89 26.83 3.10
CA SER A 74 -4.77 26.24 2.08
C SER A 74 -4.04 25.24 1.17
N SER A 75 -2.78 25.53 0.78
CA SER A 75 -1.98 24.58 0.00
C SER A 75 -1.65 23.30 0.76
N ARG A 76 -1.38 23.41 2.08
CA ARG A 76 -1.13 22.24 2.94
C ARG A 76 -2.40 21.41 3.15
N GLU A 77 -3.55 22.07 3.34
CA GLU A 77 -4.85 21.40 3.43
C GLU A 77 -5.18 20.63 2.16
N ALA A 78 -5.05 21.27 0.99
CA ALA A 78 -5.27 20.63 -0.30
C ALA A 78 -4.33 19.44 -0.55
N LEU A 79 -3.07 19.54 -0.10
CA LEU A 79 -2.13 18.43 -0.18
C LEU A 79 -2.60 17.22 0.67
N VAL A 80 -3.05 17.47 1.90
CA VAL A 80 -3.59 16.40 2.77
C VAL A 80 -4.85 15.79 2.17
N ASP A 81 -5.72 16.60 1.55
CA ASP A 81 -6.91 16.08 0.84
C ASP A 81 -6.53 15.14 -0.30
N HIS A 82 -5.61 15.56 -1.17
CA HIS A 82 -5.15 14.71 -2.26
C HIS A 82 -4.48 13.42 -1.79
N VAL A 83 -3.75 13.46 -0.67
CA VAL A 83 -3.20 12.25 -0.04
C VAL A 83 -4.31 11.29 0.34
N VAL A 84 -5.31 11.75 1.09
CA VAL A 84 -6.37 10.88 1.62
C VAL A 84 -7.27 10.37 0.49
N GLU A 85 -7.69 11.25 -0.43
CA GLU A 85 -8.53 10.90 -1.57
C GLU A 85 -7.86 9.86 -2.47
N PHE A 86 -6.62 10.15 -2.92
CA PHE A 86 -5.91 9.23 -3.79
C PHE A 86 -5.64 7.88 -3.12
N SER A 87 -5.32 7.88 -1.81
CA SER A 87 -5.09 6.63 -1.08
C SER A 87 -6.34 5.76 -1.02
N LYS A 88 -7.51 6.37 -0.77
CA LYS A 88 -8.80 5.66 -0.74
C LYS A 88 -9.15 5.08 -2.11
N ASP A 89 -8.98 5.87 -3.17
CA ASP A 89 -9.24 5.42 -4.54
C ASP A 89 -8.28 4.29 -4.95
N TRP A 90 -6.98 4.47 -4.70
CA TRP A 90 -5.97 3.48 -5.02
C TRP A 90 -6.21 2.14 -4.30
N LEU A 91 -6.58 2.18 -3.02
CA LEU A 91 -6.92 0.98 -2.28
C LEU A 91 -8.18 0.29 -2.84
N ARG A 92 -9.22 1.07 -3.19
CA ARG A 92 -10.46 0.53 -3.79
C ARG A 92 -10.15 -0.19 -5.10
N ASP A 93 -9.34 0.41 -5.96
CA ASP A 93 -8.94 -0.16 -7.24
C ASP A 93 -8.16 -1.47 -7.06
N LYS A 94 -7.27 -1.53 -6.06
CA LYS A 94 -6.50 -2.74 -5.74
C LYS A 94 -7.38 -3.89 -5.27
N PHE A 95 -8.43 -3.62 -4.48
CA PHE A 95 -9.40 -4.64 -4.09
C PHE A 95 -10.22 -5.17 -5.28
N GLN A 96 -10.60 -4.30 -6.21
CA GLN A 96 -11.31 -4.71 -7.43
C GLN A 96 -10.41 -5.54 -8.35
N GLU A 97 -9.16 -5.13 -8.54
CA GLU A 97 -8.16 -5.88 -9.29
C GLU A 97 -7.98 -7.30 -8.71
N GLY A 98 -7.80 -7.40 -7.39
CA GLY A 98 -7.69 -8.68 -6.70
C GLY A 98 -8.95 -9.55 -6.87
N SER A 99 -10.13 -8.95 -6.78
CA SER A 99 -11.41 -9.66 -6.99
C SER A 99 -11.56 -10.20 -8.41
N ARG A 100 -11.19 -9.39 -9.41
CA ARG A 100 -11.18 -9.78 -10.83
C ARG A 100 -10.16 -10.88 -11.12
N MET A 101 -8.97 -10.82 -10.52
CA MET A 101 -7.98 -11.89 -10.64
C MET A 101 -8.48 -13.19 -10.03
N ARG A 102 -9.11 -13.14 -8.84
CA ARG A 102 -9.69 -14.31 -8.18
C ARG A 102 -10.84 -14.92 -8.99
N ALA A 103 -11.71 -14.10 -9.58
CA ALA A 103 -12.77 -14.56 -10.48
C ALA A 103 -12.22 -15.28 -11.71
N LYS A 104 -11.19 -14.71 -12.36
CA LYS A 104 -10.50 -15.36 -13.51
C LYS A 104 -9.86 -16.70 -13.15
N LEU A 105 -9.29 -16.84 -11.95
CA LEU A 105 -8.73 -18.11 -11.49
C LEU A 105 -9.83 -19.17 -11.24
N GLN A 106 -11.01 -18.76 -10.77
CA GLN A 106 -12.14 -19.66 -10.58
C GLN A 106 -12.77 -20.10 -11.90
N GLU A 107 -12.93 -19.18 -12.87
CA GLU A 107 -13.36 -19.53 -14.24
C GLU A 107 -12.33 -20.43 -14.96
N GLY A 108 -11.04 -20.17 -14.79
CA GLY A 108 -9.97 -21.03 -15.31
C GLY A 108 -9.91 -22.41 -14.65
N SER A 109 -10.45 -22.57 -13.44
CA SER A 109 -10.55 -23.87 -12.78
C SER A 109 -11.70 -24.74 -13.30
N ALA A 110 -12.70 -24.16 -13.97
CA ALA A 110 -13.75 -24.93 -14.64
C ALA A 110 -13.27 -25.50 -16.00
N ASN A 111 -12.11 -25.08 -16.47
CA ASN A 111 -11.50 -25.52 -17.73
C ASN A 111 -10.05 -26.00 -17.51
N GLN A 112 -9.81 -26.75 -16.43
CA GLN A 112 -8.53 -27.44 -16.27
C GLN A 112 -8.37 -28.43 -17.42
N PRO A 113 -7.28 -28.40 -18.20
CA PRO A 113 -7.01 -29.47 -19.14
C PRO A 113 -6.84 -30.74 -18.31
N THR A 114 -7.70 -31.74 -18.52
CA THR A 114 -7.44 -33.08 -18.03
C THR A 114 -6.15 -33.52 -18.69
N TRP A 115 -5.06 -33.55 -17.93
CA TRP A 115 -3.81 -34.09 -18.41
C TRP A 115 -4.05 -35.56 -18.72
N CYS A 116 -4.22 -35.88 -20.00
CA CYS A 116 -4.27 -37.25 -20.49
C CYS A 116 -2.82 -37.71 -20.67
N PRO A 117 -2.34 -38.68 -19.88
CA PRO A 117 -1.03 -39.26 -20.14
C PRO A 117 -0.99 -39.83 -21.57
N PRO A 118 0.12 -39.68 -22.29
CA PRO A 118 0.33 -40.38 -23.55
C PRO A 118 0.16 -41.89 -23.36
N SER A 119 -0.36 -42.58 -24.39
CA SER A 119 -0.49 -44.04 -24.37
C SER A 119 0.86 -44.69 -24.06
N GLY A 120 0.92 -45.42 -22.93
CA GLY A 120 2.13 -46.12 -22.47
C GLY A 120 2.82 -45.48 -21.26
N TRP A 121 2.35 -44.36 -20.73
CA TRP A 121 2.86 -43.82 -19.47
C TRP A 121 2.40 -44.67 -18.28
N ARG A 122 3.35 -45.26 -17.54
CA ARG A 122 3.12 -45.96 -16.28
C ARG A 122 3.87 -45.21 -15.17
N PRO A 123 3.20 -44.83 -14.06
CA PRO A 123 3.90 -44.27 -12.91
C PRO A 123 4.93 -45.29 -12.40
N GLN A 124 6.17 -44.87 -12.18
CA GLN A 124 7.13 -45.71 -11.46
C GLN A 124 6.82 -45.60 -9.97
N ASP A 125 6.33 -46.70 -9.39
CA ASP A 125 6.17 -46.82 -7.95
C ASP A 125 7.55 -46.78 -7.29
N GLY A 126 7.87 -45.65 -6.66
CA GLY A 126 9.10 -45.48 -5.89
C GLY A 126 9.07 -46.35 -4.64
N GLN A 127 9.57 -47.58 -4.74
CA GLN A 127 9.93 -48.41 -3.60
C GLN A 127 11.19 -47.84 -2.93
N GLY A 128 11.00 -46.90 -2.00
CA GLY A 128 12.01 -46.52 -1.00
C GLY A 128 11.84 -47.37 0.25
N GLY A 129 12.38 -48.58 0.24
CA GLY A 129 12.44 -49.44 1.43
C GLY A 129 13.35 -48.85 2.50
N VAL A 130 12.76 -48.52 3.66
CA VAL A 130 13.49 -48.24 4.90
C VAL A 130 14.10 -49.55 5.39
N SER A 131 15.43 -49.68 5.30
CA SER A 131 16.16 -50.74 6.01
C SER A 131 16.40 -50.30 7.46
N ARG A 132 16.12 -51.24 8.36
CA ARG A 132 16.34 -51.18 9.81
C ARG A 132 17.82 -51.23 10.17
#